data_AF-A0A168PCU1-F1
#
_entry.id   AF-A0A168PCU1-F1
#
_cell.length_a   1.000
_cell.length_b   1.000
_cell.length_c   1.000
_cell.angle_alpha   90.00
_cell.angle_beta   90.00
_cell.angle_gamma   90.00
#
_symmetry.space_group_name_H-M   'P 1'
#
loop_
_entity.id
_entity.type
_entity.pdbx_description
1 polymer ?
#
loop_
_entity_poly.entity_id
_entity_poly.type
_entity_poly.pdbx_seq_one_letter_code
_entity_poly.pdbx_strand_id
1 'polypeptide(L)'
;MNVLLFNEYPIVINRALAKIIGLNESIVLQQLNYWIENNKKKNINFHDGYFWTYNSMKKWHEDAFDFWSLDTLKRAFKSLENKELIITGNYNKEARDRTKWYTINFEKLEGISQCISAKCTNHYQRLLQRLTQRLQKIYT
;
A
#
# COMPACT_ATOMS: atom_id res chain seq x y z
N MET A 1 20.27 21.45 -13.20
CA MET A 1 19.09 20.65 -12.81
C MET A 1 19.45 20.01 -11.46
N ASN A 2 18.62 20.16 -10.43
CA ASN A 2 18.97 19.72 -9.07
C ASN A 2 18.80 18.20 -8.96
N VAL A 3 19.85 17.48 -8.53
CA VAL A 3 19.87 16.01 -8.37
C VAL A 3 18.79 15.52 -7.39
N LEU A 4 18.35 16.36 -6.46
CA LEU A 4 17.26 16.07 -5.51
C LEU A 4 15.85 16.24 -6.12
N LEU A 5 15.74 16.88 -7.28
CA LEU A 5 14.46 17.06 -7.98
C LEU A 5 14.44 16.17 -9.23
N PHE A 6 13.97 14.94 -9.00
CA PHE A 6 13.59 13.88 -9.95
C PHE A 6 14.58 13.49 -11.05
N ASN A 7 15.75 12.95 -10.64
CA ASN A 7 16.57 12.05 -11.48
C ASN A 7 16.31 10.55 -11.21
N GLU A 8 15.50 10.21 -10.20
CA GLU A 8 15.14 8.83 -9.81
C GLU A 8 13.62 8.67 -9.66
N TYR A 9 13.12 7.43 -9.75
CA TYR A 9 11.69 7.10 -9.67
C TYR A 9 11.11 7.41 -8.29
N PRO A 10 10.23 8.41 -8.14
CA PRO A 10 9.75 8.80 -6.84
C PRO A 10 8.71 7.84 -6.27
N ILE A 11 8.72 7.69 -4.95
CA ILE A 11 7.69 6.95 -4.21
C ILE A 11 6.42 7.80 -4.17
N VAL A 12 5.40 7.39 -4.93
CA VAL A 12 4.09 8.04 -4.94
C VAL A 12 3.16 7.36 -3.94
N ILE A 13 2.52 8.13 -3.07
CA ILE A 13 1.69 7.58 -1.99
C ILE A 13 0.25 8.12 -2.10
N ASN A 14 -0.74 7.23 -1.98
CA ASN A 14 -2.13 7.63 -1.82
C ASN A 14 -2.37 8.16 -0.39
N ARG A 15 -2.62 9.46 -0.26
CA ARG A 15 -2.85 10.12 1.04
C ARG A 15 -4.07 9.59 1.79
N ALA A 16 -5.13 9.20 1.10
CA ALA A 16 -6.33 8.67 1.74
C ALA A 16 -6.04 7.29 2.36
N LEU A 17 -5.32 6.44 1.65
CA LEU A 17 -4.85 5.15 2.16
C LEU A 17 -3.91 5.33 3.35
N ALA A 18 -2.91 6.22 3.25
CA ALA A 18 -1.97 6.52 4.34
C ALA A 18 -2.65 6.98 5.63
N LYS A 19 -3.75 7.74 5.54
CA LYS A 19 -4.55 8.13 6.72
C LYS A 19 -5.21 6.93 7.41
N ILE A 20 -5.50 5.86 6.68
CA ILE A 20 -6.22 4.68 7.20
C ILE A 20 -5.25 3.65 7.73
N ILE A 21 -4.19 3.34 6.98
CA ILE A 21 -3.30 2.21 7.31
C ILE A 21 -1.98 2.64 7.95
N GLY A 22 -1.64 3.93 7.88
CA GLY A 22 -0.36 4.49 8.29
C GLY A 22 0.52 4.88 7.10
N LEU A 23 1.40 5.88 7.27
CA LEU A 23 2.29 6.35 6.22
C LEU A 23 3.31 5.27 5.83
N ASN A 24 3.97 4.68 6.83
CA ASN A 24 5.02 3.69 6.60
C ASN A 24 4.46 2.44 5.93
N GLU A 25 3.30 1.97 6.40
CA GLU A 25 2.55 0.86 5.81
C GLU A 25 2.16 1.14 4.36
N SER A 26 1.65 2.33 4.04
CA SER A 26 1.32 2.70 2.67
C SER A 26 2.53 2.71 1.73
N ILE A 27 3.68 3.18 2.21
CA ILE A 27 4.93 3.19 1.44
C ILE A 27 5.38 1.74 1.17
N VAL A 28 5.41 0.88 2.19
CA VAL A 28 5.77 -0.54 2.02
C VAL A 28 4.82 -1.23 1.04
N LEU A 29 3.51 -1.01 1.18
CA LEU A 29 2.51 -1.61 0.31
C LEU A 29 2.69 -1.16 -1.15
N GLN A 30 2.99 0.12 -1.38
CA GLN A 30 3.26 0.65 -2.71
C GLN A 30 4.52 0.02 -3.34
N GLN A 31 5.59 -0.16 -2.56
CA GLN A 31 6.80 -0.78 -3.06
C GLN A 31 6.61 -2.27 -3.36
N LEU A 32 5.88 -3.01 -2.51
CA LEU A 32 5.49 -4.39 -2.82
C LEU A 32 4.71 -4.47 -4.13
N ASN A 33 3.75 -3.56 -4.35
CA ASN A 33 2.98 -3.50 -5.59
C ASN A 33 3.88 -3.31 -6.82
N TYR A 34 4.88 -2.42 -6.74
CA TYR A 34 5.83 -2.21 -7.82
C TYR A 34 6.55 -3.51 -8.23
N TRP A 35 7.08 -4.25 -7.24
CA TRP A 35 7.79 -5.51 -7.51
C TRP A 35 6.87 -6.61 -8.02
N ILE A 36 5.66 -6.72 -7.47
CA ILE A 36 4.64 -7.67 -7.93
C ILE A 36 4.25 -7.39 -9.38
N GLU A 37 4.00 -6.13 -9.75
CA GLU A 37 3.67 -5.75 -11.12
C GLU A 37 4.84 -5.99 -12.10
N ASN A 38 6.08 -5.79 -11.65
CA ASN A 38 7.26 -6.15 -12.45
C ASN A 38 7.35 -7.67 -12.68
N ASN A 39 7.11 -8.48 -11.65
CA ASN A 39 7.10 -9.94 -11.75
C ASN A 39 5.95 -10.43 -12.64
N LYS A 40 4.77 -9.79 -12.55
CA LYS A 40 3.63 -10.03 -13.43
C LYS A 40 3.94 -9.74 -14.89
N LYS A 41 4.56 -8.59 -15.20
CA LYS A 41 5.00 -8.24 -16.56
C LYS A 41 6.01 -9.23 -17.13
N LYS A 42 6.89 -9.77 -16.27
CA LYS A 42 7.88 -10.79 -16.63
C LYS A 42 7.33 -12.22 -16.61
N ASN A 43 6.10 -12.40 -16.14
CA ASN A 43 5.45 -13.69 -15.93
C ASN A 43 6.29 -14.68 -15.08
N ILE A 44 6.82 -14.20 -13.96
CA ILE A 44 7.62 -14.99 -13.00
C ILE A 44 6.99 -14.95 -11.61
N ASN A 45 7.39 -15.90 -10.74
CA ASN A 45 6.96 -15.96 -9.33
C ASN A 45 5.42 -16.01 -9.17
N PHE A 46 4.74 -16.72 -10.09
CA PHE A 46 3.31 -16.97 -10.00
C PHE A 46 3.04 -18.26 -9.25
N HIS A 47 2.40 -18.16 -8.08
CA HIS A 47 2.11 -19.28 -7.19
C HIS A 47 0.74 -19.09 -6.54
N ASP A 48 -0.03 -20.17 -6.39
CA ASP A 48 -1.33 -20.18 -5.71
C ASP A 48 -2.33 -19.11 -6.22
N GLY A 49 -2.27 -18.79 -7.51
CA GLY A 49 -3.15 -17.80 -8.14
C GLY A 49 -2.69 -16.34 -8.02
N TYR A 50 -1.52 -16.08 -7.41
CA TYR A 50 -0.99 -14.74 -7.20
C TYR A 50 0.41 -14.58 -7.77
N PHE A 51 0.76 -13.35 -8.13
CA PHE A 51 2.16 -12.97 -8.34
C PHE A 51 2.76 -12.55 -7.01
N TRP A 52 3.98 -13.01 -6.76
CA TRP A 52 4.68 -12.79 -5.51
C TRP A 52 5.97 -12.04 -5.71
N THR A 53 6.41 -11.34 -4.67
CA THR A 53 7.77 -10.85 -4.53
C THR A 53 8.36 -11.41 -3.24
N TYR A 54 9.67 -11.55 -3.15
CA TYR A 54 10.33 -12.08 -1.96
C TYR A 54 11.63 -11.34 -1.73
N ASN A 55 11.95 -11.12 -0.45
CA ASN A 55 13.27 -10.66 -0.06
C ASN A 55 13.49 -10.81 1.44
N SER A 56 14.76 -10.82 1.85
CA SER A 56 15.09 -10.69 3.27
C SER A 56 14.79 -9.26 3.76
N MET A 57 14.49 -9.10 5.05
CA MET A 57 14.26 -7.77 5.62
C MET A 57 15.47 -6.82 5.45
N LYS A 58 16.68 -7.37 5.51
CA LYS A 58 17.91 -6.60 5.29
C LYS A 58 18.00 -6.11 3.84
N LYS A 59 17.71 -6.98 2.88
CA LYS A 59 17.78 -6.62 1.46
C LYS A 59 16.62 -5.69 1.05
N TRP A 60 15.42 -5.86 1.62
CA TRP A 60 14.35 -4.86 1.49
C TRP A 60 14.80 -3.47 1.96
N HIS A 61 15.44 -3.42 3.13
CA HIS A 61 15.98 -2.19 3.69
C HIS A 61 17.01 -1.55 2.75
N GLU A 62 18.02 -2.31 2.32
CA GLU A 62 19.07 -1.82 1.40
C GLU A 62 18.53 -1.32 0.05
N ASP A 63 17.55 -2.01 -0.54
CA ASP A 63 17.13 -1.74 -1.92
C ASP A 63 16.04 -0.65 -2.03
N ALA A 64 15.22 -0.46 -0.99
CA ALA A 64 14.00 0.34 -1.11
C ALA A 64 13.61 1.17 0.13
N PHE A 65 14.26 0.96 1.28
CA PHE A 65 13.85 1.58 2.55
C PHE A 65 15.05 1.99 3.42
N ASP A 66 16.18 2.34 2.81
CA ASP A 66 17.44 2.70 3.47
C ASP A 66 17.33 3.98 4.32
N PHE A 67 16.33 4.81 4.01
CA PHE A 67 15.92 6.00 4.75
C PHE A 67 15.19 5.70 6.09
N TRP A 68 14.95 4.43 6.45
CA TRP A 68 14.42 4.03 7.76
C TRP A 68 15.40 3.16 8.54
N SER A 69 15.14 2.95 9.82
CA SER A 69 15.79 1.85 10.54
C SER A 69 15.15 0.51 10.16
N LEU A 70 15.94 -0.57 10.25
CA LEU A 70 15.46 -1.93 10.00
C LEU A 70 14.24 -2.30 10.87
N ASP A 71 14.18 -1.80 12.12
CA ASP A 71 13.05 -2.06 13.01
C ASP A 71 11.79 -1.31 12.61
N THR A 72 11.90 -0.11 12.04
CA THR A 72 10.76 0.60 11.46
C THR A 72 10.19 -0.18 10.29
N LEU A 73 11.05 -0.71 9.42
CA LEU A 73 10.63 -1.56 8.31
C LEU A 73 9.92 -2.83 8.78
N LYS A 74 10.52 -3.55 9.73
CA LYS A 74 9.92 -4.77 10.32
C LYS A 74 8.56 -4.48 10.94
N ARG A 75 8.41 -3.37 11.68
CA ARG A 75 7.12 -2.95 12.26
C ARG A 75 6.09 -2.67 11.17
N ALA A 76 6.45 -1.99 10.09
CA ALA A 76 5.54 -1.68 8.99
C ALA A 76 5.05 -2.96 8.28
N PHE A 77 5.95 -3.89 7.94
CA PHE A 77 5.57 -5.19 7.39
C PHE A 77 4.65 -5.96 8.35
N LYS A 78 5.01 -6.04 9.64
CA LYS A 78 4.20 -6.75 10.63
C LYS A 78 2.81 -6.13 10.79
N SER A 79 2.73 -4.81 10.75
CA SER A 79 1.48 -4.04 10.79
C SER A 79 0.58 -4.36 9.58
N LEU A 80 1.15 -4.46 8.38
CA LEU A 80 0.43 -4.87 7.16
C LEU A 80 -0.05 -6.32 7.22
N GLU A 81 0.79 -7.26 7.70
CA GLU A 81 0.40 -8.66 7.92
C GLU A 81 -0.79 -8.74 8.88
N ASN A 82 -0.72 -8.04 10.02
CA ASN A 82 -1.77 -8.05 11.04
C ASN A 82 -3.08 -7.41 10.55
N LYS A 83 -3.01 -6.46 9.60
CA LYS A 83 -4.18 -5.85 8.93
C LYS A 83 -4.71 -6.69 7.77
N GLU A 84 -4.07 -7.83 7.48
CA GLU A 84 -4.37 -8.72 6.36
C GLU A 84 -4.30 -8.03 4.98
N LEU A 85 -3.51 -6.95 4.87
CA LEU A 85 -3.32 -6.20 3.62
C LEU A 85 -2.25 -6.82 2.73
N ILE A 86 -1.36 -7.59 3.33
CA ILE A 86 -0.39 -8.43 2.63
C ILE A 86 -0.55 -9.88 3.08
N ILE A 87 -0.34 -10.79 2.16
CA ILE A 87 -0.35 -12.23 2.38
C ILE A 87 1.10 -12.71 2.35
N THR A 88 1.47 -13.58 3.27
CA THR A 88 2.80 -14.19 3.33
C THR A 88 2.78 -15.63 2.86
N GLY A 89 3.80 -16.02 2.12
CA GLY A 89 4.01 -17.39 1.65
C GLY A 89 5.46 -17.84 1.82
N ASN A 90 5.73 -19.08 1.46
CA ASN A 90 7.08 -19.62 1.36
C ASN A 90 7.18 -20.51 0.13
N TYR A 91 7.94 -20.04 -0.86
CA TYR A 91 8.21 -20.77 -2.11
C TYR A 91 9.72 -20.95 -2.32
N ASN A 92 10.49 -20.96 -1.22
CA ASN A 92 11.92 -21.18 -1.27
C ASN A 92 12.23 -22.64 -1.65
N LYS A 93 13.28 -22.84 -2.45
CA LYS A 93 13.73 -24.18 -2.85
C LYS A 93 14.40 -24.93 -1.70
N GLU A 94 15.11 -24.20 -0.82
CA GLU A 94 15.85 -24.76 0.30
C GLU A 94 15.07 -24.60 1.61
N ALA A 95 14.93 -25.68 2.37
CA ALA A 95 14.20 -25.67 3.64
C ALA A 95 14.84 -24.77 4.72
N ARG A 96 16.13 -24.45 4.60
CA ARG A 96 16.82 -23.54 5.53
C ARG A 96 16.63 -22.07 5.16
N ASP A 97 16.21 -21.77 3.94
CA ASP A 97 15.95 -20.40 3.53
C ASP A 97 14.65 -19.93 4.16
N ARG A 98 14.78 -18.91 5.03
CA ARG A 98 13.68 -18.30 5.76
C ARG A 98 13.19 -17.01 5.11
N THR A 99 13.57 -16.75 3.85
CA THR A 99 13.11 -15.60 3.09
C THR A 99 11.60 -15.66 2.93
N LYS A 100 10.91 -14.60 3.33
CA LYS A 100 9.47 -14.50 3.22
C LYS A 100 9.08 -14.04 1.82
N TRP A 101 8.00 -14.62 1.31
CA TRP A 101 7.33 -14.18 0.10
C TRP A 101 6.11 -13.36 0.50
N TYR A 102 5.83 -12.31 -0.27
CA TYR A 102 4.73 -11.37 -0.05
C TYR A 102 3.93 -11.18 -1.33
N THR A 103 2.61 -11.12 -1.17
CA THR A 103 1.68 -10.58 -2.17
C THR A 103 0.67 -9.65 -1.49
N ILE A 104 -0.08 -8.89 -2.28
CA ILE A 104 -1.09 -7.96 -1.78
C ILE A 104 -2.45 -8.65 -1.70
N ASN A 105 -3.15 -8.47 -0.59
CA ASN A 105 -4.55 -8.85 -0.49
C ASN A 105 -5.42 -7.77 -1.17
N PHE A 106 -5.64 -7.93 -2.46
CA PHE A 106 -6.42 -6.96 -3.25
C PHE A 106 -7.89 -6.90 -2.82
N GLU A 107 -8.48 -7.98 -2.31
CA GLU A 107 -9.84 -7.98 -1.79
C GLU A 107 -9.96 -7.06 -0.56
N LYS A 108 -9.03 -7.19 0.40
CA LYS A 108 -9.01 -6.31 1.58
C LYS A 108 -8.79 -4.84 1.19
N LEU A 109 -7.90 -4.60 0.22
CA LEU A 109 -7.61 -3.26 -0.27
C LEU A 109 -8.83 -2.63 -0.97
N GLU A 110 -9.56 -3.42 -1.75
CA GLU A 110 -10.80 -2.99 -2.41
C GLU A 110 -11.88 -2.64 -1.37
N GLY A 111 -12.03 -3.41 -0.31
CA GLY A 111 -12.92 -3.07 0.80
C GLY A 111 -12.58 -1.71 1.45
N ILE A 112 -11.30 -1.37 1.57
CA ILE A 112 -10.87 -0.03 2.02
C ILE A 112 -11.25 1.04 0.99
N SER A 113 -11.02 0.79 -0.30
CA SER A 113 -11.36 1.70 -1.40
C SER A 113 -12.85 2.05 -1.42
N GLN A 114 -13.70 1.05 -1.27
CA GLN A 114 -15.16 1.21 -1.19
C GLN A 114 -15.57 2.03 0.04
N CYS A 115 -14.94 1.77 1.20
CA CYS A 115 -15.18 2.55 2.42
C CYS A 115 -14.77 4.02 2.26
N ILE A 116 -13.63 4.31 1.62
CA ILE A 116 -13.20 5.68 1.30
C ILE A 116 -14.24 6.35 0.41
N SER A 117 -14.64 5.68 -0.67
CA SER A 117 -15.61 6.20 -1.64
C SER A 117 -16.96 6.50 -0.98
N ALA A 118 -17.48 5.59 -0.16
CA ALA A 118 -18.73 5.78 0.58
C ALA A 118 -18.66 6.96 1.56
N LYS A 119 -17.55 7.11 2.30
CA LYS A 119 -17.34 8.26 3.20
C LYS A 119 -17.29 9.58 2.45
N CYS A 120 -16.63 9.63 1.29
CA CYS A 120 -16.62 10.80 0.43
C CYS A 120 -18.04 11.16 -0.01
N THR A 121 -18.81 10.21 -0.53
CA THR A 121 -20.20 10.42 -0.96
C THR A 121 -21.08 10.97 0.16
N ASN A 122 -21.01 10.36 1.34
CA ASN A 122 -21.76 10.80 2.52
C ASN A 122 -21.37 12.23 2.96
N HIS A 123 -20.09 12.59 2.86
CA HIS A 123 -19.62 13.94 3.15
C HIS A 123 -20.18 14.97 2.15
N TYR A 124 -20.10 14.69 0.84
CA TYR A 124 -20.63 15.57 -0.20
C TYR A 124 -22.14 15.77 -0.08
N GLN A 125 -22.91 14.69 0.17
CA GLN A 125 -24.36 14.77 0.37
C GLN A 125 -24.72 15.69 1.55
N ARG A 126 -24.02 15.55 2.69
CA ARG A 126 -24.22 16.44 3.86
C ARG A 126 -23.85 17.89 3.55
N LEU A 127 -22.80 18.13 2.77
CA LEU A 127 -22.41 19.49 2.36
C LEU A 127 -23.48 20.12 1.46
N LEU A 128 -23.95 19.39 0.45
CA LEU A 128 -25.01 19.84 -0.46
C LEU A 128 -26.29 20.16 0.30
N GLN A 129 -26.72 19.29 1.22
CA GLN A 129 -27.92 19.53 2.03
C GLN A 129 -27.82 20.82 2.87
N ARG A 130 -26.63 21.10 3.46
CA ARG A 130 -26.39 22.34 4.21
C ARG A 130 -26.41 23.57 3.31
N LEU A 131 -25.86 23.49 2.11
CA LEU A 131 -25.88 24.58 1.13
C LEU A 131 -27.32 24.87 0.68
N THR A 132 -28.10 23.83 0.36
CA THR A 132 -29.52 23.98 -0.02
C THR A 132 -30.34 24.61 1.09
N GLN A 133 -30.18 24.18 2.34
CA GLN A 133 -30.87 24.79 3.49
C GLN A 133 -30.48 26.25 3.70
N ARG A 134 -29.21 26.61 3.49
CA ARG A 134 -28.77 28.01 3.56
C ARG A 134 -29.35 28.86 2.44
N LEU A 135 -29.38 28.36 1.21
CA LEU A 135 -29.99 29.05 0.08
C LEU A 135 -31.48 29.26 0.32
N GLN A 136 -32.21 28.24 0.77
CA GLN A 136 -33.64 28.37 1.10
C GLN A 136 -33.91 29.48 2.12
N LYS A 137 -33.06 29.61 3.16
CA LYS A 137 -33.15 30.69 4.15
C LYS A 137 -32.84 32.09 3.61
N ILE A 138 -32.13 32.21 2.49
CA ILE A 138 -31.84 33.51 1.87
C ILE A 138 -33.03 33.98 1.03
N TYR A 139 -33.79 33.05 0.46
CA TYR A 139 -34.92 33.34 -0.43
C TYR A 139 -36.29 33.32 0.28
N THR A 140 -36.32 33.27 1.61
CA THR A 140 -37.51 33.36 2.47
C THR A 140 -37.32 34.47 3.49
#